data_AF-Q8DPV6-F1
#
_entry.id   AF-Q8DPV6-F1
#
_cell.length_a   1.000
_cell.length_b   1.000
_cell.length_c   1.000
_cell.angle_alpha   90.00
_cell.angle_beta   90.00
_cell.angle_gamma   90.00
#
_symmetry.space_group_name_H-M   'P 1'
#
loop_
_entity.id
_entity.type
_entity.pdbx_description
1 polymer ?
#
loop_
_entity_poly.entity_id
_entity_poly.type
_entity_poly.pdbx_seq_one_letter_code
_entity_poly.pdbx_strand_id
1 'polypeptide(L)'
;MEMSFIAQDFNNLNIITVLEGRTQAVIRNHFLRYDRAVRCQVKIITMDMFSPYYDLAKQLRFQISRLRLKQSPRLFHSRMLKSF
;
A
#
# COMPACT_ATOMS: atom_id res chain seq x y z
N MET A 1 -8.24 14.65 9.24
CA MET A 1 -8.70 13.58 8.35
C MET A 1 -7.73 12.42 8.51
N GLU A 2 -8.06 11.43 9.31
CA GLU A 2 -7.22 10.24 9.46
C GLU A 2 -7.19 9.49 8.13
N MET A 3 -5.98 9.20 7.64
CA MET A 3 -5.82 8.42 6.42
C MET A 3 -5.55 6.98 6.81
N SER A 4 -6.51 6.11 6.52
CA SER A 4 -6.40 4.67 6.76
C SER A 4 -5.68 3.96 5.62
N PHE A 5 -5.02 2.85 5.92
CA PHE A 5 -4.54 1.94 4.88
C PHE A 5 -5.70 1.05 4.43
N ILE A 6 -5.93 0.95 3.12
CA ILE A 6 -7.03 0.15 2.56
C ILE A 6 -6.43 -0.92 1.65
N ALA A 7 -6.80 -2.19 1.88
CA ALA A 7 -6.55 -3.27 0.94
C ALA A 7 -7.84 -3.64 0.22
N GLN A 8 -7.75 -3.86 -1.08
CA GLN A 8 -8.88 -4.10 -1.96
C GLN A 8 -8.57 -5.26 -2.90
N ASP A 9 -9.59 -6.05 -3.21
CA ASP A 9 -9.51 -7.05 -4.27
C ASP A 9 -9.34 -6.37 -5.64
N PHE A 10 -8.40 -6.86 -6.44
CA PHE A 10 -8.05 -6.23 -7.71
C PHE A 10 -9.14 -6.38 -8.77
N ASN A 11 -9.87 -7.51 -8.79
CA ASN A 11 -10.86 -7.81 -9.83
C ASN A 11 -12.21 -7.18 -9.51
N ASN A 12 -12.66 -7.34 -8.26
CA ASN A 12 -14.01 -6.99 -7.86
C ASN A 12 -14.08 -5.62 -7.17
N LEU A 13 -12.92 -5.00 -6.87
CA LEU A 13 -12.83 -3.74 -6.15
C LEU A 13 -13.50 -3.79 -4.76
N ASN A 14 -13.61 -4.99 -4.17
CA ASN A 14 -14.14 -5.16 -2.82
C ASN A 14 -13.08 -4.83 -1.78
N ILE A 15 -13.44 -4.06 -0.76
CA ILE A 15 -12.53 -3.76 0.35
C ILE A 15 -12.32 -5.03 1.17
N ILE A 16 -11.07 -5.43 1.33
CA ILE A 16 -10.66 -6.60 2.13
C ILE A 16 -10.40 -6.17 3.57
N THR A 17 -9.69 -5.04 3.75
CA THR A 17 -9.36 -4.53 5.09
C THR A 17 -9.17 -3.03 5.06
N VAL A 18 -9.48 -2.40 6.20
CA VAL A 18 -9.17 -1.00 6.49
C VAL A 18 -8.40 -1.01 7.82
N LEU A 19 -7.17 -0.51 7.80
CA LEU A 19 -6.33 -0.42 8.99
C LEU A 19 -6.29 1.00 9.51
N GLU A 20 -6.52 1.14 10.81
CA GLU A 20 -6.26 2.36 11.56
C GLU A 20 -4.74 2.56 11.64
N GLY A 21 -4.24 3.35 10.70
CA GLY A 21 -2.83 3.69 10.62
C GLY A 21 -2.13 3.21 9.35
N ARG A 22 -1.07 3.95 9.02
CA ARG A 22 -0.27 3.82 7.80
C ARG A 22 1.18 3.42 8.09
N THR A 23 1.50 3.09 9.33
CA THR A 23 2.86 2.73 9.70
C THR A 23 3.22 1.37 9.09
N GLN A 24 4.49 1.23 8.69
CA GLN A 24 4.98 -0.04 8.14
C GLN A 24 4.72 -1.20 9.09
N ALA A 25 4.89 -0.99 10.41
CA ALA A 25 4.69 -2.02 11.42
C ALA A 25 3.25 -2.55 11.44
N VAL A 26 2.25 -1.66 11.41
CA VAL A 26 0.83 -2.05 11.41
C VAL A 26 0.50 -2.87 10.17
N ILE A 27 0.89 -2.37 9.00
CA ILE A 27 0.62 -3.04 7.72
C ILE A 27 1.38 -4.37 7.63
N ARG A 28 2.64 -4.40 8.06
CA ARG A 28 3.46 -5.62 8.12
C ARG A 28 2.79 -6.68 8.98
N ASN A 29 2.40 -6.31 10.20
CA ASN A 29 1.80 -7.22 11.16
C ASN A 29 0.47 -7.76 10.67
N HIS A 30 -0.33 -6.95 9.97
CA HIS A 30 -1.55 -7.41 9.32
C HIS A 30 -1.26 -8.50 8.28
N PHE A 31 -0.33 -8.26 7.35
CA PHE A 31 -0.05 -9.23 6.29
C PHE A 31 0.68 -10.49 6.77
N LEU A 32 1.48 -10.41 7.83
CA LEU A 32 2.15 -11.58 8.40
C LEU A 32 1.20 -12.60 9.05
N ARG A 33 -0.06 -12.23 9.29
CA ARG A 33 -1.10 -13.17 9.75
C ARG A 33 -1.54 -14.15 8.66
N TYR A 34 -1.33 -13.82 7.39
CA TYR A 34 -1.64 -14.71 6.27
C TYR A 34 -0.48 -15.64 5.97
N ASP A 35 -0.84 -16.89 5.62
CA ASP A 35 0.15 -17.86 5.15
C ASP A 35 0.95 -17.32 3.96
N ARG A 36 2.21 -17.76 3.86
CA ARG A 36 3.11 -17.31 2.79
C ARG A 36 2.54 -17.62 1.39
N ALA A 37 1.90 -18.78 1.20
CA ALA A 37 1.31 -19.14 -0.08
C ALA A 37 0.22 -18.14 -0.49
N VAL A 38 -0.62 -17.70 0.45
CA VAL A 38 -1.65 -16.67 0.21
C VAL A 38 -0.99 -15.34 -0.16
N ARG A 39 0.04 -14.92 0.57
CA ARG A 39 0.79 -13.69 0.24
C ARG A 39 1.42 -13.74 -1.15
N CYS A 40 1.97 -14.87 -1.56
CA CYS A 40 2.57 -15.03 -2.88
C CYS A 40 1.55 -14.96 -4.03
N GLN A 41 0.24 -15.09 -3.76
CA GLN A 41 -0.80 -14.89 -4.77
C GLN A 41 -1.08 -13.42 -5.08
N VAL A 42 -0.58 -12.48 -4.25
CA VAL A 42 -0.73 -11.04 -4.51
C VAL A 42 0.12 -10.63 -5.71
N LYS A 43 -0.52 -10.50 -6.87
CA LYS A 43 0.15 -10.19 -8.15
C LYS A 43 0.44 -8.70 -8.35
N ILE A 44 -0.45 -7.85 -7.86
CA ILE A 44 -0.45 -6.41 -8.09
C ILE A 44 -0.59 -5.71 -6.75
N ILE A 45 0.34 -4.81 -6.46
CA ILE A 45 0.20 -3.87 -5.35
C ILE A 45 0.10 -2.48 -5.96
N THR A 46 -0.98 -1.78 -5.61
CA THR A 46 -1.12 -0.36 -5.89
C THR A 46 -0.81 0.38 -4.61
N MET A 47 0.23 1.21 -4.63
CA MET A 47 0.61 2.02 -3.48
C MET A 47 0.72 3.49 -3.88
N ASP A 48 0.49 4.38 -2.91
CA ASP A 48 0.81 5.80 -3.07
C ASP A 48 2.33 5.95 -3.26
N MET A 49 2.79 7.03 -3.87
CA MET A 49 4.22 7.34 -4.10
C MET A 49 5.04 7.54 -2.82
N PHE A 50 4.50 7.18 -1.65
CA PHE A 50 5.18 7.22 -0.38
C PHE A 50 6.16 6.05 -0.27
N SER A 51 7.44 6.36 -0.48
CA SER A 51 8.58 5.42 -0.52
C SER A 51 8.58 4.32 0.56
N PRO A 52 8.19 4.57 1.83
CA PRO A 52 8.19 3.53 2.87
C PRO A 52 7.38 2.27 2.53
N TYR A 53 6.35 2.33 1.69
CA TYR A 53 5.61 1.10 1.35
C TYR A 53 6.38 0.15 0.41
N TYR A 54 7.37 0.66 -0.31
CA TYR A 54 8.16 -0.15 -1.23
C TYR A 54 9.07 -1.13 -0.48
N ASP A 55 9.79 -0.66 0.54
CA ASP A 55 10.63 -1.52 1.39
C ASP A 55 9.78 -2.53 2.17
N LEU A 56 8.59 -2.12 2.61
CA LEU A 56 7.65 -3.01 3.27
C LEU A 56 7.21 -4.16 2.35
N ALA A 57 6.88 -3.86 1.09
CA ALA A 57 6.48 -4.87 0.11
C ALA A 57 7.59 -5.91 -0.13
N LYS A 58 8.86 -5.47 -0.16
CA LYS A 58 10.02 -6.36 -0.22
C LYS A 58 10.14 -7.22 1.04
N GLN A 59 10.00 -6.64 2.23
CA GLN A 59 10.06 -7.38 3.50
C GLN A 59 8.97 -8.45 3.62
N LEU A 60 7.78 -8.18 3.07
CA LEU A 60 6.66 -9.11 3.05
C LEU A 60 6.83 -10.24 2.02
N ARG A 61 7.92 -10.22 1.22
CA ARG A 61 8.25 -11.21 0.19
C ARG A 61 7.11 -11.46 -0.79
N PHE A 62 6.33 -10.43 -1.08
CA PHE A 62 5.30 -10.51 -2.10
C PHE A 62 5.95 -10.76 -3.45
N GLN A 63 5.40 -11.71 -4.22
CA GLN A 63 5.82 -11.99 -5.59
C GLN A 63 5.09 -11.03 -6.53
N ILE A 64 5.40 -9.75 -6.38
CA ILE A 64 4.72 -8.68 -7.10
C ILE A 64 5.20 -8.70 -8.54
N SER A 65 4.31 -9.08 -9.44
CA SER A 65 4.57 -9.04 -10.89
C SER A 65 4.45 -7.62 -11.46
N ARG A 66 3.65 -6.75 -10.83
CA ARG A 66 3.39 -5.40 -11.33
C ARG A 66 3.10 -4.42 -10.19
N LEU A 67 3.89 -3.35 -10.12
CA LEU A 67 3.70 -2.23 -9.18
C LEU A 67 2.99 -1.09 -9.91
N ARG A 68 1.88 -0.58 -9.34
CA ARG A 68 1.22 0.64 -9.83
C ARG A 68 1.36 1.74 -8.79
N LEU A 69 2.06 2.81 -9.16
CA LEU A 69 2.14 4.01 -8.33
C LEU A 69 0.96 4.91 -8.67
N LYS A 70 0.08 5.14 -7.70
CA LYS A 70 -0.98 6.15 -7.81
C LYS A 70 -0.45 7.43 -7.17
N GLN A 71 -0.30 8.48 -7.95
CA GLN A 71 0.02 9.78 -7.40
C GLN A 71 -1.25 10.38 -6.79
N SER A 72 -1.31 10.48 -5.47
CA SER A 72 -2.40 11.22 -4.81
C SER A 72 -2.29 12.72 -5.17
N PRO A 73 -3.31 13.35 -5.79
CA PRO A 73 -3.25 14.75 -6.22
C PRO A 73 -2.88 15.72 -5.08
N ARG A 74 -3.16 15.35 -3.83
CA ARG A 74 -2.88 16.20 -2.66
C ARG A 74 -1.38 16.45 -2.44
N LEU A 75 -0.50 15.54 -2.88
CA LEU A 75 0.95 15.76 -2.76
C LEU A 75 1.48 16.78 -3.77
N PHE A 76 0.84 16.93 -4.94
CA PHE A 76 1.19 17.99 -5.88
C PHE A 76 0.94 19.38 -5.30
N HIS A 77 -0.13 19.53 -4.51
CA HIS A 77 -0.44 20.83 -3.90
C HIS A 77 0.67 21.29 -2.94
N SER A 78 1.29 20.38 -2.19
CA SER A 78 2.39 20.75 -1.28
C SER A 78 3.71 21.05 -1.99
N ARG A 79 3.97 20.46 -3.17
CA ARG A 79 5.20 20.77 -3.94
C ARG A 79 5.09 22.06 -4.72
N MET A 80 3.91 22.42 -5.25
CA MET A 80 3.71 23.74 -5.87
C MET A 80 3.83 24.89 -4.86
N LEU A 81 3.32 24.72 -3.63
CA LEU A 81 3.42 25.76 -2.59
C LEU A 81 4.81 25.91 -1.96
N LYS A 82 5.77 25.03 -2.25
CA LYS A 82 7.17 25.18 -1.79
C LYS A 82 8.12 25.73 -2.86
N SER A 83 7.59 26.17 -4.00
CA SER A 83 8.41 26.81 -5.06
C SER A 83 7.93 28.21 -5.43
N PHE A 84 7.13 28.85 -4.58
CA PHE A 84 6.92 30.30 -4.56
C PHE A 84 7.37 30.83 -3.20
#